data_AF-A0A182I693-F1
#
_entry.id   AF-A0A182I693-F1
#
_cell.length_a   1.000
_cell.length_b   1.000
_cell.length_c   1.000
_cell.angle_alpha   90.00
_cell.angle_beta   90.00
_cell.angle_gamma   90.00
#
_symmetry.space_group_name_H-M   'P 1'
#
loop_
_entity.id
_entity.type
_entity.pdbx_description
1 polymer ?
#
loop_
_entity_poly.entity_id
_entity_poly.type
_entity_poly.pdbx_seq_one_letter_code
_entity_poly.pdbx_strand_id
1 'polypeptide(L)'
;MDAAICVKFHLEREKNPHKFNSRMKNKLWYFEYATSETFAASCKNLHEYLEIVCDGVSLELANGPQLQGIALLNIPYTHGGSNLWGEHLSQKRMRKGPFRKKLKNSDKELSANSFNSVDLSIAIQDIGDSKIEVIGLENCLHMGQVRTGLRASGRRLAQCSEVIMTTKKTFPMQIDGEPWMQGPCTIKLTHKNQVPMLMAPRSEKGSGFFSFLKR
;
A
#
# COMPACT_ATOMS: atom_id res chain seq x y z
N MET A 1 -0.81 11.57 -3.59
CA MET A 1 -0.31 11.34 -4.97
C MET A 1 -1.22 10.47 -5.80
N ASP A 2 -1.33 9.16 -5.55
CA ASP A 2 -2.18 8.29 -6.41
C ASP A 2 -3.64 8.75 -6.41
N ALA A 3 -4.16 9.11 -5.23
CA ALA A 3 -5.47 9.75 -5.11
C ALA A 3 -5.60 11.03 -5.97
N ALA A 4 -4.57 11.88 -6.04
CA ALA A 4 -4.60 13.10 -6.87
C ALA A 4 -4.66 12.76 -8.37
N ILE A 5 -3.89 11.75 -8.80
CA ILE A 5 -3.93 11.21 -10.16
C ILE A 5 -5.33 10.65 -10.46
N CYS A 6 -5.90 9.88 -9.54
CA CYS A 6 -7.24 9.32 -9.66
C CYS A 6 -8.32 10.40 -9.76
N VAL A 7 -8.27 11.44 -8.91
CA VAL A 7 -9.19 12.60 -8.98
C VAL A 7 -9.08 13.25 -10.36
N LYS A 8 -7.87 13.57 -10.81
CA LYS A 8 -7.64 14.20 -12.13
C LYS A 8 -8.15 13.33 -13.28
N PHE A 9 -7.85 12.04 -13.24
CA PHE A 9 -8.32 11.07 -14.23
C PHE A 9 -9.85 10.99 -14.25
N HIS A 10 -10.47 10.95 -13.08
CA HIS A 10 -11.93 10.89 -12.94
C HIS A 10 -12.59 12.13 -13.54
N LEU A 11 -12.16 13.33 -13.14
CA LEU A 11 -12.71 14.59 -13.63
C LEU A 11 -12.54 14.76 -15.14
N GLU A 12 -11.38 14.43 -15.69
CA GLU A 12 -11.15 14.49 -17.14
C GLU A 12 -12.01 13.48 -17.91
N ARG A 13 -12.22 12.30 -17.33
CA ARG A 13 -13.08 11.26 -17.91
C ARG A 13 -14.55 11.68 -17.92
N GLU A 14 -15.04 12.27 -16.83
CA GLU A 14 -16.40 12.80 -16.78
C GLU A 14 -16.61 13.94 -17.77
N LYS A 15 -15.63 14.83 -17.88
CA LYS A 15 -15.70 15.98 -18.80
C LYS A 15 -15.57 15.57 -20.27
N ASN A 16 -14.79 14.54 -20.57
CA ASN A 16 -14.45 14.12 -21.94
C ASN A 16 -14.60 12.60 -22.17
N PRO A 17 -15.79 11.99 -21.98
CA PRO A 17 -15.95 10.53 -21.96
C PRO A 17 -15.47 9.83 -23.25
N HIS A 18 -15.61 10.50 -24.40
CA HIS A 18 -15.16 10.00 -25.70
C HIS A 18 -13.63 9.79 -25.79
N LYS A 19 -12.82 10.47 -24.96
CA LYS A 19 -11.36 10.31 -24.90
C LYS A 19 -10.93 9.09 -24.09
N PHE A 20 -11.83 8.52 -23.28
CA PHE A 20 -11.54 7.48 -22.29
C PHE A 20 -12.23 6.14 -22.59
N ASN A 21 -12.47 5.86 -23.88
CA ASN A 21 -13.21 4.68 -24.34
C ASN A 21 -12.34 3.45 -24.63
N SER A 22 -11.03 3.49 -24.35
CA SER A 22 -10.12 2.37 -24.62
C SER A 22 -9.19 2.12 -23.45
N ARG A 23 -9.03 0.85 -23.06
CA ARG A 23 -8.15 0.44 -21.95
C ARG A 23 -6.71 0.89 -22.15
N MET A 24 -6.18 0.80 -23.38
CA MET A 24 -4.79 1.22 -23.67
C MET A 24 -4.65 2.74 -23.56
N LYS A 25 -5.60 3.51 -24.09
CA LYS A 25 -5.62 4.97 -23.97
C LYS A 25 -5.74 5.40 -22.51
N ASN A 26 -6.62 4.75 -21.74
CA ASN A 26 -6.82 5.05 -20.32
C ASN A 26 -5.55 4.83 -19.51
N LYS A 27 -4.80 3.74 -19.80
CA LYS A 27 -3.50 3.52 -19.17
C LYS A 27 -2.48 4.60 -19.53
N LEU A 28 -2.47 5.08 -20.79
CA LEU A 28 -1.58 6.15 -21.22
C LEU A 28 -1.91 7.48 -20.52
N TRP A 29 -3.20 7.84 -20.44
CA TRP A 29 -3.64 9.02 -19.69
C TRP A 29 -3.23 8.95 -18.22
N TYR A 30 -3.40 7.79 -17.59
CA TYR A 30 -2.99 7.60 -16.20
C TYR A 30 -1.48 7.80 -16.01
N PHE A 31 -0.67 7.29 -16.94
CA PHE A 31 0.78 7.46 -16.93
C PHE A 31 1.20 8.92 -17.13
N GLU A 32 0.54 9.63 -18.05
CA GLU A 32 0.77 11.06 -18.29
C GLU A 32 0.44 11.89 -17.05
N TYR A 33 -0.71 11.64 -16.43
CA TYR A 33 -1.11 12.33 -15.20
C TYR A 33 -0.19 12.00 -14.03
N ALA A 34 0.29 10.76 -13.91
CA ALA A 34 1.29 10.38 -12.92
C ALA A 34 2.63 11.12 -13.11
N THR A 35 3.05 11.28 -14.36
CA THR A 35 4.24 12.06 -14.71
C THR A 35 4.06 13.52 -14.30
N SER A 36 2.92 14.13 -14.66
CA SER A 36 2.56 15.49 -14.25
C SER A 36 2.55 15.68 -12.74
N GLU A 37 1.96 14.76 -11.97
CA GLU A 37 1.92 14.83 -10.51
C GLU A 37 3.29 14.67 -9.86
N THR A 38 4.20 13.92 -10.49
CA THR A 38 5.59 13.79 -10.02
C THR A 38 6.30 15.16 -10.01
N PHE A 39 6.05 15.98 -11.03
CA PHE A 39 6.62 17.34 -11.10
C PHE A 39 5.90 18.34 -10.20
N ALA A 40 4.57 18.28 -10.12
CA ALA A 40 3.78 19.18 -9.28
C ALA A 40 3.99 18.93 -7.78
N ALA A 41 4.16 17.67 -7.38
CA ALA A 41 4.30 17.22 -5.99
C ALA A 41 3.25 17.86 -5.05
N SER A 42 2.00 17.79 -5.48
CA SER A 42 0.81 18.45 -4.89
C SER A 42 0.58 18.16 -3.40
N CYS A 43 1.13 17.06 -2.89
CA CYS A 43 0.92 16.58 -1.51
C CYS A 43 2.20 16.63 -0.64
N LYS A 44 3.11 17.58 -0.87
CA LYS A 44 4.30 17.77 -0.01
C LYS A 44 3.93 18.09 1.44
N ASN A 45 4.85 17.74 2.35
CA ASN A 45 4.78 18.00 3.79
C ASN A 45 3.50 17.50 4.47
N LEU A 46 3.11 16.25 4.22
CA LEU A 46 1.91 15.67 4.86
C LEU A 46 1.90 15.82 6.38
N HIS A 47 3.07 15.70 7.03
CA HIS A 47 3.24 15.81 8.48
C HIS A 47 2.78 17.15 9.07
N GLU A 48 2.70 18.23 8.30
CA GLU A 48 2.20 19.54 8.78
C GLU A 48 0.67 19.56 8.94
N TYR A 49 -0.05 18.76 8.16
CA TYR A 49 -1.51 18.84 8.01
C TYR A 49 -2.25 17.53 8.26
N LEU A 50 -1.53 16.45 8.55
CA LEU A 50 -2.07 15.14 8.79
C LEU A 50 -1.49 14.56 10.07
N GLU A 51 -2.38 14.28 11.02
CA GLU A 51 -2.08 13.51 12.22
C GLU A 51 -2.68 12.12 12.08
N ILE A 52 -1.94 11.10 12.52
CA ILE A 52 -2.38 9.71 12.47
C ILE A 52 -2.14 9.09 13.83
N VAL A 53 -3.20 8.51 14.41
CA VAL A 53 -3.15 7.73 15.62
C VAL A 53 -3.54 6.29 15.27
N CYS A 54 -2.72 5.34 15.69
CA CYS A 54 -2.90 3.91 15.46
C CYS A 54 -2.97 3.21 16.80
N ASP A 55 -4.07 2.52 17.09
CA ASP A 55 -4.32 1.84 18.39
C ASP A 55 -4.01 2.75 19.61
N GLY A 56 -4.37 4.04 19.53
CA GLY A 56 -4.13 5.04 20.57
C GLY A 56 -2.72 5.67 20.57
N VAL A 57 -1.81 5.23 19.70
CA VAL A 57 -0.43 5.75 19.59
C VAL A 57 -0.30 6.68 18.41
N SER A 58 0.12 7.93 18.64
CA SER A 58 0.39 8.89 17.56
C SER A 58 1.63 8.50 16.76
N LEU A 59 1.54 8.51 15.43
CA LEU A 59 2.68 8.28 14.55
C LEU A 59 3.51 9.56 14.41
N GLU A 60 4.82 9.46 14.65
CA GLU A 60 5.76 10.56 14.43
C GLU A 60 6.14 10.68 12.94
N LEU A 61 5.33 11.44 12.18
CA LEU A 61 5.61 11.68 10.76
C LEU A 61 6.65 12.79 10.53
N ALA A 62 6.82 13.71 11.48
CA ALA A 62 7.67 14.90 11.35
C ALA A 62 9.17 14.59 11.37
N ASN A 63 9.59 13.57 12.12
CA ASN A 63 11.01 13.23 12.33
C ASN A 63 11.58 12.29 11.25
N GLY A 64 10.79 11.91 10.24
CA GLY A 64 11.21 11.00 9.18
C GLY A 64 11.25 11.64 7.79
N PRO A 65 11.64 10.86 6.75
CA PRO A 65 11.52 11.29 5.36
C PRO A 65 10.16 11.89 5.04
N GLN A 66 10.15 13.02 4.33
CA GLN A 66 8.93 13.71 3.93
C GLN A 66 8.06 12.78 3.09
N LEU A 67 6.84 12.55 3.57
CA LEU A 67 5.84 11.75 2.87
C LEU A 67 4.96 12.65 2.00
N GLN A 68 4.60 12.12 0.82
CA GLN A 68 3.63 12.70 -0.12
C GLN A 68 2.37 11.84 -0.31
N GLY A 69 2.32 10.67 0.35
CA GLY A 69 1.13 9.84 0.42
C GLY A 69 1.13 8.95 1.65
N ILE A 70 -0.08 8.62 2.10
CA ILE A 70 -0.35 7.55 3.06
C ILE A 70 -1.26 6.55 2.36
N ALA A 71 -0.96 5.27 2.48
CA ALA A 71 -1.82 4.18 2.06
C ALA A 71 -2.21 3.36 3.29
N LEU A 72 -3.51 3.10 3.42
CA LEU A 72 -4.08 2.18 4.41
C LEU A 72 -4.54 0.94 3.66
N LEU A 73 -3.97 -0.22 3.98
CA LEU A 73 -4.27 -1.45 3.26
C LEU A 73 -4.94 -2.47 4.17
N ASN A 74 -5.98 -3.10 3.64
CA ASN A 74 -6.57 -4.33 4.17
C ASN A 74 -6.21 -5.55 3.28
N ILE A 75 -5.76 -5.31 2.04
CA ILE A 75 -5.40 -6.35 1.08
C ILE A 75 -3.95 -6.17 0.60
N PRO A 76 -3.24 -7.26 0.27
CA PRO A 76 -1.81 -7.18 -0.04
C PRO A 76 -1.47 -6.57 -1.40
N TYR A 77 -2.37 -6.68 -2.38
CA TYR A 77 -2.11 -6.21 -3.74
C TYR A 77 -3.09 -5.10 -4.10
N THR A 78 -2.54 -3.96 -4.49
CA THR A 78 -3.29 -2.76 -4.87
C THR A 78 -2.70 -2.17 -6.17
N HIS A 79 -3.31 -1.12 -6.73
CA HIS A 79 -2.79 -0.40 -7.90
C HIS A 79 -2.44 -1.32 -9.08
N GLY A 80 -3.26 -2.33 -9.39
CA GLY A 80 -2.99 -3.28 -10.47
C GLY A 80 -1.83 -4.25 -10.21
N GLY A 81 -1.70 -4.74 -8.97
CA GLY A 81 -0.82 -5.84 -8.60
C GLY A 81 0.44 -5.46 -7.80
N SER A 82 0.52 -4.22 -7.32
CA SER A 82 1.63 -3.75 -6.49
C SER A 82 1.45 -4.20 -5.04
N ASN A 83 2.48 -4.81 -4.46
CA ASN A 83 2.53 -5.11 -3.03
C ASN A 83 3.29 -3.98 -2.32
N LEU A 84 2.56 -3.04 -1.73
CA LEU A 84 3.17 -1.89 -1.06
C LEU A 84 3.74 -2.25 0.32
N TRP A 85 3.21 -3.28 0.99
CA TRP A 85 3.78 -3.75 2.25
C TRP A 85 5.08 -4.51 2.01
N GLY A 86 5.20 -5.21 0.89
CA GLY A 86 6.36 -6.00 0.48
C GLY A 86 6.41 -7.40 1.09
N GLU A 87 7.34 -8.22 0.61
CA GLU A 87 7.56 -9.58 1.13
C GLU A 87 8.22 -9.55 2.51
N HIS A 88 7.74 -10.37 3.44
CA HIS A 88 8.36 -10.55 4.74
C HIS A 88 9.74 -11.26 4.62
N LEU A 89 10.66 -11.00 5.55
CA LEU A 89 12.00 -11.61 5.58
C LEU A 89 11.96 -13.16 5.58
N SER A 90 10.90 -13.79 6.10
CA SER A 90 10.74 -15.25 6.03
C SER A 90 10.47 -15.75 4.60
N GLN A 91 9.76 -14.99 3.76
CA GLN A 91 9.54 -15.35 2.35
C GLN A 91 10.82 -15.21 1.52
N LYS A 92 11.70 -14.24 1.83
CA LYS A 92 13.04 -14.17 1.24
C LYS A 92 13.90 -15.38 1.60
N ARG A 93 13.76 -15.94 2.81
CA ARG A 93 14.43 -17.20 3.21
C ARG A 93 13.86 -18.42 2.47
N MET A 94 12.57 -18.45 2.14
CA MET A 94 11.99 -19.54 1.34
C MET A 94 12.40 -19.52 -0.13
N ARG A 95 12.87 -18.37 -0.64
CA ARG A 95 13.42 -18.22 -2.01
C ARG A 95 14.91 -18.56 -2.13
N LYS A 96 15.64 -18.72 -1.01
CA LYS A 96 17.03 -19.20 -0.99
C LYS A 96 17.05 -20.63 -0.42
N GLY A 97 17.76 -21.53 -1.10
CA GLY A 97 17.79 -22.97 -0.84
C GLY A 97 18.20 -23.44 0.57
N PRO A 98 18.44 -24.75 0.74
CA PRO A 98 18.09 -25.50 1.94
C PRO A 98 19.13 -25.36 3.05
N PHE A 99 19.07 -24.29 3.83
CA PHE A 99 19.71 -24.26 5.16
C PHE A 99 18.68 -23.92 6.23
N ARG A 100 18.06 -24.99 6.73
CA ARG A 100 17.03 -25.01 7.76
C ARG A 100 17.66 -24.80 9.14
N LYS A 101 17.80 -23.56 9.61
CA LYS A 101 17.94 -23.30 11.06
C LYS A 101 16.55 -23.35 11.69
N LYS A 102 16.33 -24.39 12.49
CA LYS A 102 15.10 -24.69 13.25
C LYS A 102 14.94 -23.62 14.34
N LEU A 103 13.95 -22.72 14.22
CA LEU A 103 13.55 -21.85 15.33
C LEU A 103 12.50 -22.59 16.19
N LYS A 104 12.66 -22.47 17.50
CA LYS A 104 11.88 -23.14 18.54
C LYS A 104 10.43 -22.65 18.57
N ASN A 105 9.57 -23.51 19.08
CA ASN A 105 8.12 -23.47 19.02
C ASN A 105 7.50 -22.60 20.13
N SER A 106 7.92 -21.34 20.28
CA SER A 106 7.53 -20.52 21.44
C SER A 106 7.30 -19.03 21.16
N ASP A 107 6.60 -18.65 20.09
CA ASP A 107 6.20 -17.24 19.88
C ASP A 107 4.77 -17.16 19.31
N LYS A 108 3.78 -17.50 20.14
CA LYS A 108 2.35 -17.37 19.79
C LYS A 108 1.69 -16.08 20.31
N GLU A 109 2.48 -15.10 20.74
CA GLU A 109 2.01 -13.77 21.17
C GLU A 109 2.98 -12.66 20.75
N LEU A 110 3.18 -12.47 19.45
CA LEU A 110 3.99 -11.34 18.94
C LEU A 110 3.23 -10.61 17.83
N SER A 111 1.99 -10.20 18.12
CA SER A 111 1.19 -9.45 17.16
C SER A 111 0.12 -8.60 17.82
N ALA A 112 0.51 -7.59 18.58
CA ALA A 112 -0.34 -6.44 18.83
C ALA A 112 0.55 -5.24 19.17
N ASN A 113 0.49 -4.20 18.34
CA ASN A 113 0.98 -2.84 18.64
C ASN A 113 2.46 -2.52 18.38
N SER A 114 3.17 -3.19 17.46
CA SER A 114 4.53 -2.73 17.18
C SER A 114 4.60 -1.55 16.21
N PHE A 115 5.02 -0.41 16.77
CA PHE A 115 5.40 0.80 16.06
C PHE A 115 6.92 0.90 15.82
N ASN A 116 7.69 -0.13 16.20
CA ASN A 116 9.14 -0.16 16.02
C ASN A 116 9.52 -0.72 14.64
N SER A 117 10.53 -0.12 14.00
CA SER A 117 10.97 -0.47 12.64
C SER A 117 11.43 -1.93 12.49
N VAL A 118 11.99 -2.52 13.55
CA VAL A 118 12.42 -3.93 13.57
C VAL A 118 11.22 -4.87 13.50
N ASP A 119 10.20 -4.62 14.30
CA ASP A 119 9.01 -5.47 14.35
C ASP A 119 8.16 -5.32 13.09
N LEU A 120 8.06 -4.10 12.55
CA LEU A 120 7.39 -3.86 11.26
C LEU A 120 8.11 -4.56 10.10
N SER A 121 9.42 -4.77 10.19
CA SER A 121 10.17 -5.54 9.19
C SER A 121 9.82 -7.03 9.21
N ILE A 122 9.37 -7.54 10.37
CA ILE A 122 8.93 -8.92 10.55
C ILE A 122 7.40 -9.12 10.47
N ALA A 123 6.63 -8.04 10.49
CA ALA A 123 5.18 -8.09 10.40
C ALA A 123 4.72 -8.70 9.08
N ILE A 124 3.79 -9.64 9.18
CA ILE A 124 3.14 -10.33 8.06
C ILE A 124 1.79 -9.67 7.84
N GLN A 125 1.55 -9.22 6.61
CA GLN A 125 0.23 -8.78 6.19
C GLN A 125 -0.67 -10.00 5.95
N ASP A 126 -1.81 -10.03 6.62
CA ASP A 126 -2.82 -11.07 6.49
C ASP A 126 -4.21 -10.44 6.47
N ILE A 127 -4.94 -10.60 5.36
CA ILE A 127 -6.33 -10.11 5.23
C ILE A 127 -7.27 -10.72 6.30
N GLY A 128 -6.84 -11.81 6.93
CA GLY A 128 -7.56 -12.53 7.97
C GLY A 128 -7.44 -11.94 9.37
N ASP A 129 -6.45 -11.09 9.63
CA ASP A 129 -6.03 -10.74 11.00
C ASP A 129 -6.76 -9.54 11.61
N SER A 130 -7.71 -8.95 10.87
CA SER A 130 -8.47 -7.76 11.26
C SER A 130 -7.59 -6.53 11.55
N LYS A 131 -6.43 -6.44 10.91
CA LYS A 131 -5.53 -5.29 10.99
C LYS A 131 -5.46 -4.54 9.67
N ILE A 132 -4.93 -3.33 9.77
CA ILE A 132 -4.69 -2.40 8.68
C ILE A 132 -3.20 -2.11 8.64
N GLU A 133 -2.61 -2.26 7.47
CA GLU A 133 -1.24 -1.82 7.21
C GLU A 133 -1.22 -0.33 6.86
N VAL A 134 -0.48 0.45 7.63
CA VAL A 134 -0.26 1.89 7.40
C VAL A 134 1.08 2.09 6.72
N ILE A 135 1.07 2.67 5.52
CA ILE A 135 2.26 2.80 4.66
C ILE A 135 2.46 4.26 4.25
N GLY A 136 3.69 4.74 4.41
CA GLY A 136 4.16 6.02 3.90
C GLY A 136 4.77 5.92 2.51
N LEU A 137 4.41 6.85 1.63
CA LEU A 137 4.97 7.02 0.28
C LEU A 137 5.67 8.37 0.17
N GLU A 138 6.92 8.36 -0.28
CA GLU A 138 7.77 9.56 -0.35
C GLU A 138 7.45 10.43 -1.57
N ASN A 139 7.26 9.80 -2.74
CA ASN A 139 6.98 10.47 -4.02
C ASN A 139 6.45 9.45 -5.05
N CYS A 140 6.02 9.93 -6.23
CA CYS A 140 5.47 9.10 -7.30
C CYS A 140 6.52 8.12 -7.84
N LEU A 141 7.80 8.53 -7.85
CA LEU A 141 8.91 7.67 -8.27
C LEU A 141 9.11 6.50 -7.30
N HIS A 142 9.00 6.72 -5.98
CA HIS A 142 9.04 5.68 -4.97
C HIS A 142 7.91 4.68 -5.21
N MET A 143 6.67 5.15 -5.43
CA MET A 143 5.55 4.28 -5.78
C MET A 143 5.82 3.49 -7.07
N GLY A 144 6.38 4.13 -8.10
CA GLY A 144 6.78 3.49 -9.35
C GLY A 144 7.87 2.42 -9.17
N GLN A 145 8.87 2.67 -8.32
CA GLN A 145 9.92 1.72 -7.98
C GLN A 145 9.38 0.50 -7.23
N VAL A 146 8.39 0.68 -6.36
CA VAL A 146 7.71 -0.44 -5.68
C VAL A 146 6.92 -1.27 -6.70
N ARG A 147 6.22 -0.61 -7.63
CA ARG A 147 5.48 -1.29 -8.71
C ARG A 147 6.39 -2.10 -9.63
N THR A 148 7.57 -1.58 -9.97
CA THR A 148 8.55 -2.28 -10.84
C THR A 148 9.41 -3.29 -10.08
N GLY A 149 9.30 -3.35 -8.75
CA GLY A 149 10.11 -4.23 -7.90
C GLY A 149 11.55 -3.73 -7.66
N LEU A 150 11.89 -2.51 -8.10
CA LEU A 150 13.17 -1.86 -7.79
C LEU A 150 13.28 -1.48 -6.32
N ARG A 151 12.15 -1.22 -5.65
CA ARG A 151 12.05 -1.14 -4.19
C ARG A 151 11.13 -2.25 -3.67
N ALA A 152 11.45 -2.77 -2.48
CA ALA A 152 10.74 -3.90 -1.92
C ALA A 152 9.35 -3.55 -1.37
N SER A 153 9.18 -2.33 -0.85
CA SER A 153 7.94 -1.86 -0.23
C SER A 153 7.94 -0.33 -0.15
N GLY A 154 6.79 0.24 0.17
CA GLY A 154 6.74 1.56 0.78
C GLY A 154 7.29 1.54 2.21
N ARG A 155 7.27 2.69 2.89
CA ARG A 155 7.69 2.78 4.28
C ARG A 155 6.59 2.22 5.18
N ARG A 156 6.83 1.08 5.84
CA ARG A 156 5.90 0.52 6.83
C ARG A 156 5.87 1.44 8.06
N LEU A 157 4.71 1.98 8.42
CA LEU A 157 4.54 2.91 9.53
C LEU A 157 3.87 2.26 10.74
N ALA A 158 2.88 1.39 10.49
CA ALA A 158 2.17 0.65 11.54
C ALA A 158 1.43 -0.56 10.96
N GLN A 159 1.10 -1.50 11.84
CA GLN A 159 0.05 -2.51 11.61
C GLN A 159 -0.85 -2.50 12.85
N CYS A 160 -2.12 -2.12 12.69
CA CYS A 160 -3.00 -1.77 13.80
C CYS A 160 -4.47 -2.14 13.53
N SER A 161 -5.31 -2.20 14.57
CA SER A 161 -6.74 -2.51 14.44
C SER A 161 -7.63 -1.28 14.29
N GLU A 162 -7.18 -0.12 14.78
CA GLU A 162 -7.84 1.16 14.64
C GLU A 162 -6.87 2.22 14.09
N VAL A 163 -7.34 3.01 13.11
CA VAL A 163 -6.64 4.18 12.59
C VAL A 163 -7.54 5.40 12.72
N ILE A 164 -7.05 6.46 13.35
CA ILE A 164 -7.70 7.77 13.40
C ILE A 164 -6.79 8.75 12.67
N MET A 165 -7.31 9.35 11.60
CA MET A 165 -6.62 10.37 10.81
C MET A 165 -7.31 11.71 11.01
N THR A 166 -6.56 12.75 11.34
CA THR A 166 -7.07 14.12 11.39
C THR A 166 -6.41 14.94 10.29
N THR A 167 -7.22 15.41 9.33
CA THR A 167 -6.79 16.26 8.23
C THR A 167 -7.10 17.73 8.53
N LYS A 168 -6.10 18.60 8.39
CA LYS A 168 -6.22 20.06 8.64
C LYS A 168 -6.43 20.88 7.36
N LYS A 169 -6.30 20.24 6.19
CA LYS A 169 -6.54 20.85 4.88
C LYS A 169 -7.27 19.87 3.97
N THR A 170 -7.71 20.38 2.81
CA THR A 170 -8.31 19.53 1.78
C THR A 170 -7.26 18.63 1.13
N PHE A 171 -7.55 17.33 1.04
CA PHE A 171 -6.70 16.33 0.39
C PHE A 171 -7.46 15.56 -0.69
N PRO A 172 -6.80 15.20 -1.80
CA PRO A 172 -7.33 14.16 -2.66
C PRO A 172 -7.26 12.82 -1.93
N MET A 173 -8.39 12.11 -1.87
CA MET A 173 -8.51 10.77 -1.32
C MET A 173 -9.09 9.83 -2.36
N GLN A 174 -8.87 8.54 -2.17
CA GLN A 174 -9.43 7.49 -3.01
C GLN A 174 -9.58 6.21 -2.19
N ILE A 175 -10.65 5.46 -2.46
CA ILE A 175 -10.93 4.16 -1.87
C ILE A 175 -11.43 3.22 -2.97
N ASP A 176 -10.81 2.06 -3.13
CA ASP A 176 -11.23 0.99 -4.06
C ASP A 176 -11.58 1.40 -5.52
N GLY A 177 -11.08 2.54 -5.97
CA GLY A 177 -11.27 3.08 -7.32
C GLY A 177 -12.02 4.41 -7.36
N GLU A 178 -12.64 4.81 -6.26
CA GLU A 178 -13.51 5.99 -6.15
C GLU A 178 -12.74 7.17 -5.52
N PRO A 179 -12.40 8.21 -6.30
CA PRO A 179 -11.67 9.36 -5.80
C PRO A 179 -12.59 10.52 -5.38
N TRP A 180 -12.16 11.32 -4.41
CA TRP A 180 -12.84 12.55 -4.02
C TRP A 180 -11.86 13.58 -3.40
N MET A 181 -12.33 14.81 -3.23
CA MET A 181 -11.62 15.84 -2.46
C MET A 181 -12.18 15.89 -1.04
N GLN A 182 -11.40 15.41 -0.08
CA GLN A 182 -11.77 15.41 1.33
C GLN A 182 -11.39 16.74 1.98
N GLY A 183 -12.35 17.50 2.49
CA GLY A 183 -12.09 18.68 3.33
C GLY A 183 -11.51 18.30 4.71
N PRO A 184 -11.09 19.28 5.53
CA PRO A 184 -10.61 19.03 6.90
C PRO A 184 -11.62 18.22 7.72
N CYS A 185 -11.19 17.11 8.30
CA CYS A 185 -12.05 16.21 9.07
C CYS A 185 -11.23 15.24 9.93
N THR A 186 -11.92 14.50 10.78
CA THR A 186 -11.38 13.30 11.44
C THR A 186 -12.01 12.06 10.82
N ILE A 187 -11.19 11.14 10.35
CA ILE A 187 -11.59 9.87 9.75
C ILE A 187 -11.18 8.76 10.70
N LYS A 188 -12.14 7.92 11.08
CA LYS A 188 -11.90 6.73 11.90
C LYS A 188 -12.10 5.47 11.06
N LEU A 189 -11.08 4.63 11.01
CA LEU A 189 -11.10 3.35 10.33
C LEU A 189 -10.96 2.22 11.34
N THR A 190 -11.89 1.28 11.30
CA THR A 190 -11.90 0.08 12.14
C THR A 190 -12.43 -1.08 11.32
N HIS A 191 -12.00 -2.29 11.65
CA HIS A 191 -12.61 -3.49 11.09
C HIS A 191 -14.12 -3.53 11.41
N LYS A 192 -14.95 -3.76 10.39
CA LYS A 192 -16.41 -3.84 10.55
C LYS A 192 -16.89 -5.29 10.56
N ASN A 193 -16.56 -6.05 9.53
CA ASN A 193 -16.99 -7.42 9.33
C ASN A 193 -16.06 -8.14 8.36
N GLN A 194 -16.16 -9.47 8.35
CA GLN A 194 -15.35 -10.34 7.50
C GLN A 194 -16.24 -11.29 6.72
N VAL A 195 -15.85 -11.57 5.47
CA VAL A 195 -16.55 -12.51 4.60
C VAL A 195 -15.57 -13.57 4.08
N PRO A 196 -15.96 -14.85 4.02
CA PRO A 196 -15.17 -15.87 3.35
C PRO A 196 -15.07 -15.57 1.85
N MET A 197 -13.86 -15.54 1.32
CA MET A 197 -13.59 -15.29 -0.10
C MET A 197 -12.96 -16.51 -0.76
N LEU A 198 -13.38 -16.83 -1.99
CA LEU A 198 -12.75 -17.88 -2.77
C LEU A 198 -11.32 -17.47 -3.14
N MET A 199 -10.34 -18.30 -2.79
CA MET A 199 -8.95 -18.08 -3.16
C MET A 199 -8.54 -19.06 -4.25
N ALA A 200 -7.79 -18.54 -5.23
CA ALA A 200 -7.13 -19.40 -6.21
C ALA A 200 -6.19 -20.39 -5.48
N PRO A 201 -5.98 -21.60 -6.02
CA PRO A 201 -5.01 -22.53 -5.49
C PRO A 201 -3.64 -21.85 -5.37
N ARG A 202 -2.88 -22.19 -4.32
CA ARG A 202 -1.50 -21.73 -4.21
C ARG A 202 -0.76 -22.18 -5.48
N SER A 203 -0.19 -21.22 -6.22
CA SER A 203 0.56 -21.56 -7.42
C SER A 203 1.72 -22.49 -7.04
N GLU A 204 1.74 -23.70 -7.58
CA GLU A 204 2.89 -24.61 -7.50
C GLU A 204 4.03 -24.02 -8.34
N LYS A 205 4.72 -23.00 -7.84
CA LYS A 205 5.91 -22.45 -8.50
C LYS A 205 7.10 -23.38 -8.27
N GLY A 206 7.11 -24.45 -9.06
CA GLY A 206 8.25 -25.33 -9.32
C GLY A 206 8.37 -25.78 -10.79
N SER A 207 7.38 -25.45 -11.63
CA SER A 207 7.39 -25.76 -13.07
C SER A 207 7.58 -24.48 -13.86
N GLY A 208 8.84 -24.11 -14.12
CA GLY A 208 9.16 -23.09 -15.11
C GLY A 208 8.88 -23.58 -16.52
N PHE A 209 8.66 -22.65 -17.45
CA PHE A 209 8.44 -22.83 -18.90
C PHE A 209 9.49 -23.67 -19.66
N PHE A 210 10.51 -24.22 -18.99
CA PHE A 210 11.57 -25.05 -19.56
C PHE A 210 11.39 -26.57 -19.32
N SER A 211 10.30 -27.03 -18.70
CA SER A 211 10.09 -28.48 -18.54
C SER A 211 9.74 -29.20 -19.85
N PHE A 212 9.46 -28.48 -20.93
CA PHE A 212 9.10 -29.04 -22.23
C PHE A 212 10.32 -29.57 -23.03
N LEU A 213 11.55 -29.35 -22.55
CA LEU A 213 12.79 -29.75 -23.21
C LEU A 213 13.53 -30.92 -22.53
N LYS A 214 12.87 -31.62 -21.60
CA LYS A 214 13.36 -32.92 -21.12
C LYS A 214 12.36 -34.00 -21.48
N ARG A 215 12.56 -34.58 -22.67
CA ARG A 215 12.13 -35.93 -22.99
C ARG A 215 13.31 -36.67 -23.57
#